data_AF-A0A950T698-F1
#
_entry.id   AF-A0A950T698-F1
#
_cell.length_a   1.000
_cell.length_b   1.000
_cell.length_c   1.000
_cell.angle_alpha   90.00
_cell.angle_beta   90.00
_cell.angle_gamma   90.00
#
_symmetry.space_group_name_H-M   'P 1'
#
loop_
_entity.id
_entity.type
_entity.pdbx_description
1 polymer ?
#
loop_
_entity_poly.entity_id
_entity_poly.type
_entity_poly.pdbx_seq_one_letter_code
_entity_poly.pdbx_strand_id
1 'polypeptide(L)' 'MLQTYLILVITGLLWGGVYLLMAAGLNLIYGVMKVVNLAHGDFIVVGGMLAVTLFAAYKVGPLVALP' A
#
# COMPACT_ATOMS: atom_id res chain seq x y z
N MET A 1 15.00 -25.24 11.13
CA MET A 1 14.32 -25.70 9.90
C MET A 1 12.80 -25.71 10.07
N LEU A 2 12.20 -26.61 10.88
CA LEU A 2 10.73 -26.67 11.05
C LEU A 2 10.09 -25.35 11.51
N GLN A 3 10.71 -24.68 12.49
CA GLN A 3 10.25 -23.38 12.99
C GLN A 3 10.19 -22.30 11.89
N THR A 4 11.12 -22.31 10.93
CA THR A 4 11.15 -21.37 9.81
C THR A 4 9.99 -21.62 8.85
N TYR A 5 9.68 -22.88 8.54
CA TYR A 5 8.52 -23.20 7.72
C TYR A 5 7.21 -22.79 8.39
N LEU A 6 7.09 -22.99 9.71
CA LEU A 6 5.93 -22.56 10.47
C LEU A 6 5.74 -21.04 10.42
N ILE A 7 6.83 -20.28 10.62
CA ILE A 7 6.80 -18.82 10.54
C ILE A 7 6.39 -18.34 9.15
N LEU A 8 6.88 -19.00 8.09
CA LEU A 8 6.63 -18.61 6.70
C LEU A 8 5.15 -18.81 6.32
N VAL A 9 4.55 -19.91 6.78
CA VAL A 9 3.11 -20.18 6.55
C VAL A 9 2.27 -19.16 7.32
N ILE A 10 2.58 -18.91 8.60
CA ILE A 10 1.82 -17.95 9.41
C ILE A 10 1.93 -16.53 8.84
N THR A 11 3.15 -16.08 8.55
CA THR A 11 3.38 -14.74 7.98
C THR A 11 2.77 -14.61 6.58
N GLY A 12 2.90 -15.63 5.74
CA GLY A 12 2.26 -15.66 4.42
C GLY A 12 0.74 -15.58 4.51
N LEU A 13 0.12 -16.25 5.48
CA LEU A 13 -1.32 -16.21 5.70
C LEU A 13 -1.79 -14.86 6.24
N LEU A 14 -1.01 -14.22 7.11
CA LEU A 14 -1.28 -12.87 7.61
C LEU A 14 -1.23 -11.82 6.48
N TRP A 15 -0.15 -11.82 5.69
CA TRP A 15 -0.02 -10.93 4.53
C TRP A 15 -1.11 -11.23 3.48
N GLY A 16 -1.37 -12.51 3.21
CA GLY A 16 -2.45 -12.94 2.32
C GLY A 16 -3.82 -12.47 2.78
N GLY A 17 -4.11 -12.53 4.08
CA GLY A 17 -5.36 -12.03 4.67
C GLY A 17 -5.55 -10.53 4.50
N VAL A 18 -4.47 -9.75 4.68
CA VAL A 18 -4.48 -8.31 4.42
C VAL A 18 -4.82 -8.01 2.95
N TYR A 19 -4.19 -8.70 2.00
CA TYR A 19 -4.50 -8.53 0.58
C TYR A 19 -5.92 -9.01 0.20
N LEU A 20 -6.39 -10.10 0.81
CA LEU A 20 -7.75 -10.61 0.63
C LEU A 20 -8.80 -9.58 1.06
N LEU A 21 -8.60 -8.94 2.21
CA LEU A 21 -9.48 -7.89 2.72
C LEU A 21 -9.49 -6.66 1.81
N MET A 22 -8.33 -6.23 1.31
CA MET A 22 -8.26 -5.13 0.34
C MET A 22 -9.04 -5.46 -0.94
N ALA A 23 -8.83 -6.66 -1.50
CA ALA A 23 -9.53 -7.10 -2.71
C ALA A 23 -11.05 -7.23 -2.48
N ALA A 24 -11.47 -7.78 -1.33
CA ALA A 24 -12.88 -7.89 -0.96
C ALA A 24 -13.54 -6.51 -0.80
N GLY A 25 -12.85 -5.55 -0.16
CA GLY A 25 -13.33 -4.17 -0.05
C GLY A 25 -13.50 -3.50 -1.40
N LEU A 26 -12.53 -3.68 -2.30
CA LEU A 26 -12.61 -3.15 -3.67
C LEU A 26 -13.76 -3.77 -4.47
N ASN A 27 -13.94 -5.10 -4.35
CA ASN A 27 -15.06 -5.81 -4.96
C ASN A 27 -16.41 -5.30 -4.44
N LEU A 28 -16.55 -5.06 -3.13
CA LEU A 28 -17.76 -4.51 -2.53
C LEU A 28 -18.04 -3.08 -3.04
N ILE A 29 -17.03 -2.22 -3.09
CA ILE A 29 -17.17 -0.84 -3.60
C ILE A 29 -17.64 -0.87 -5.06
N TYR A 30 -17.07 -1.72 -5.91
CA TYR A 30 -17.49 -1.86 -7.31
C TYR A 30 -18.85 -2.52 -7.46
N GLY A 31 -19.18 -3.50 -6.61
CA GLY A 31 -20.48 -4.16 -6.60
C GLY A 31 -21.63 -3.20 -6.32
N VAL A 32 -21.40 -2.17 -5.48
CA VAL A 32 -22.42 -1.18 -5.13
C VAL A 32 -22.37 0.06 -6.04
N MET A 33 -21.18 0.66 -6.22
CA MET A 33 -21.06 1.95 -6.92
C MET A 33 -20.97 1.84 -8.44
N LYS A 34 -20.61 0.67 -9.00
CA LYS A 34 -20.36 0.45 -10.45
C LYS A 34 -19.33 1.39 -11.10
N VAL A 35 -18.54 2.11 -10.31
CA VAL A 35 -17.51 3.05 -10.78
C VAL A 35 -16.16 2.71 -10.15
N VAL A 36 -15.12 2.70 -10.98
CA VAL A 36 -13.73 2.40 -10.60
C VAL A 36 -12.98 3.65 -10.15
N ASN A 37 -12.63 3.77 -8.87
CA ASN A 37 -11.81 4.88 -8.38
C ASN A 37 -10.32 4.57 -8.59
N LEU A 38 -9.76 5.07 -9.69
CA LEU A 38 -8.34 4.92 -10.04
C LEU A 38 -7.43 5.96 -9.37
N ALA A 39 -7.98 6.95 -8.67
CA ALA A 39 -7.19 8.03 -8.08
C ALA A 39 -6.18 7.54 -7.03
N HIS A 40 -6.38 6.33 -6.47
CA HIS A 40 -5.48 5.77 -5.46
C HIS A 40 -4.03 5.65 -5.94
N GLY A 41 -3.82 5.26 -7.21
CA GLY A 41 -2.48 5.20 -7.79
C GLY A 41 -1.86 6.58 -8.00
N ASP A 42 -2.65 7.55 -8.46
CA ASP A 42 -2.21 8.92 -8.70
C ASP A 42 -1.78 9.61 -7.39
N PHE A 43 -2.49 9.38 -6.29
CA PHE A 43 -2.09 9.92 -4.98
C PHE A 43 -0.73 9.39 -4.51
N ILE A 44 -0.42 8.12 -4.77
CA ILE A 44 0.87 7.52 -4.40
C ILE A 44 2.00 8.17 -5.23
N VAL A 45 1.78 8.36 -6.54
CA VAL A 45 2.75 9.00 -7.44
C VAL A 45 2.98 10.46 -7.05
N VAL A 46 1.92 11.21 -6.78
CA VAL A 46 2.00 12.61 -6.34
C VAL A 46 2.72 12.71 -5.00
N GLY A 47 2.39 11.84 -4.03
CA GLY A 47 3.10 11.79 -2.75
C GLY A 47 4.59 11.52 -2.91
N GLY A 48 4.96 10.57 -3.76
CA GLY A 48 6.37 10.27 -4.07
C GLY A 48 7.10 11.44 -4.74
N MET A 49 6.48 12.10 -5.72
CA MET A 49 7.06 13.28 -6.37
C MET A 49 7.19 14.46 -5.39
N LEU A 50 6.22 14.66 -4.50
CA LEU A 50 6.30 15.66 -3.43
C LEU A 50 7.46 15.36 -2.48
N ALA A 51 7.67 14.10 -2.10
CA ALA A 51 8.79 13.73 -1.25
C ALA A 51 10.15 14.00 -1.91
N VAL A 52 10.30 13.68 -3.20
CA VAL A 52 11.53 13.96 -3.96
C VAL A 52 11.77 15.46 -4.12
N THR A 53 10.73 16.24 -4.43
CA THR A 53 10.86 17.70 -4.61
C THR A 53 11.21 18.40 -3.30
N LEU A 54 10.60 17.99 -2.17
CA LEU A 54 10.94 18.52 -0.84
C LEU A 54 12.36 18.15 -0.42
N PHE A 55 12.80 16.92 -0.70
CA PHE A 55 14.18 16.50 -0.45
C PHE A 55 15.16 17.34 -1.29
N ALA A 56 14.88 17.56 -2.58
CA ALA A 56 15.74 18.33 -3.47
C ALA A 56 15.81 19.82 -3.07
N ALA A 57 14.69 20.43 -2.66
CA ALA A 57 14.62 21.86 -2.34
C ALA A 57 15.16 22.20 -0.93
N TYR A 58 14.87 21.36 0.06
CA TYR A 58 15.09 21.71 1.48
C TYR A 58 16.08 20.78 2.20
N LYS A 59 16.61 19.75 1.51
CA LYS A 59 17.42 18.66 2.11
C LYS A 59 16.72 18.00 3.31
N VAL A 60 15.40 18.10 3.38
CA VAL A 60 14.58 17.44 4.40
C VAL A 60 14.69 15.96 4.15
N GLY A 61 15.24 15.21 5.11
CA GLY A 61 15.50 13.78 4.96
C GLY A 61 14.25 13.04 4.47
N PRO A 62 14.38 12.07 3.53
CA PRO A 62 13.24 11.43 2.89
C PRO A 62 12.23 10.82 3.87
N LEU A 63 12.66 10.47 5.10
CA LEU A 63 11.79 9.96 6.16
C LEU A 63 10.70 10.94 6.61
N VAL A 64 10.94 12.24 6.60
CA VAL A 64 9.93 13.24 7.03
C VAL A 64 8.89 13.48 5.94
N ALA A 65 9.20 13.10 4.70
CA ALA A 65 8.34 13.26 3.55
C ALA A 65 7.59 11.98 3.15
N LEU A 66 7.75 10.89 3.91
CA LEU A 66 6.93 9.70 3.75
C LEU A 66 5.50 9.98 4.25
N PRO A 67 4.45 9.57 3.50
CA PRO A 67 3.08 9.55 4.02
C PRO A 67 2.89 8.52 5.14
#